data_AF-A0A844XY94-F1
#
_entry.id   AF-A0A844XY94-F1
#
_cell.length_a   1.000
_cell.length_b   1.000
_cell.length_c   1.000
_cell.angle_alpha   90.00
_cell.angle_beta   90.00
_cell.angle_gamma   90.00
#
_symmetry.space_group_name_H-M   'P 1'
#
loop_
_entity.id
_entity.type
_entity.pdbx_description
1 polymer ?
#
loop_
_entity_poly.entity_id
_entity_poly.type
_entity_poly.pdbx_seq_one_letter_code
_entity_poly.pdbx_strand_id
1 'polypeptide(L)' 'MSRAERQDKIADVIARLEDCLVRLDALGCQQAARRVDHAIEDLRSASAPQRSGQPKQPRPA' A
#
# COMPACT_ATOMS: atom_id res chain seq x y z
N MET A 1 -13.85 -14.81 -3.24
CA MET A 1 -12.65 -14.19 -3.82
C MET A 1 -11.43 -14.94 -3.33
N SER A 2 -10.68 -15.47 -4.28
CA SER A 2 -9.37 -16.07 -4.07
C SER A 2 -8.33 -15.00 -3.69
N ARG A 3 -7.20 -15.45 -3.15
CA ARG A 3 -6.05 -14.58 -2.82
C ARG A 3 -5.53 -13.85 -4.05
N ALA A 4 -5.53 -14.50 -5.21
CA ALA A 4 -5.10 -13.93 -6.49
C ALA A 4 -6.04 -12.79 -6.91
N GLU A 5 -7.36 -13.01 -6.93
CA GLU A 5 -8.34 -11.96 -7.27
C GLU A 5 -8.26 -10.75 -6.31
N ARG A 6 -7.91 -10.98 -5.04
CA ARG A 6 -7.69 -9.88 -4.08
C ARG A 6 -6.43 -9.10 -4.41
N GLN A 7 -5.34 -9.76 -4.78
CA GLN A 7 -4.10 -9.10 -5.18
C GLN A 7 -4.28 -8.29 -6.47
N ASP A 8 -4.99 -8.84 -7.46
CA ASP A 8 -5.31 -8.14 -8.71
C ASP A 8 -6.11 -6.87 -8.45
N LYS A 9 -7.15 -6.94 -7.60
CA LYS A 9 -7.92 -5.74 -7.23
C LYS A 9 -7.08 -4.68 -6.51
N ILE A 10 -6.12 -5.10 -5.68
CA ILE A 10 -5.25 -4.14 -4.99
C ILE A 10 -4.27 -3.50 -5.97
N ALA A 11 -3.73 -4.27 -6.91
CA ALA A 11 -2.90 -3.74 -8.00
C ALA A 11 -3.66 -2.71 -8.85
N ASP A 12 -4.91 -3.01 -9.22
CA ASP A 12 -5.77 -2.09 -9.96
C ASP A 12 -6.03 -0.78 -9.19
N VAL A 13 -6.28 -0.87 -7.88
CA VAL A 13 -6.48 0.31 -7.04
C VAL A 13 -5.20 1.14 -6.95
N ILE A 14 -4.04 0.50 -6.77
CA ILE A 14 -2.74 1.18 -6.74
C ILE A 14 -2.50 1.92 -8.06
N ALA A 15 -2.70 1.27 -9.21
CA ALA A 15 -2.51 1.90 -10.52
C ALA A 15 -3.40 3.14 -10.71
N ARG A 16 -4.65 3.10 -10.24
CA ARG A 16 -5.55 4.27 -10.30
C ARG A 16 -5.10 5.40 -9.38
N LEU A 17 -4.54 5.08 -8.22
CA LEU A 17 -4.00 6.09 -7.29
C LEU A 17 -2.72 6.71 -7.84
N GLU A 18 -1.87 5.93 -8.52
CA GLU A 18 -0.67 6.44 -9.21
C GLU A 18 -1.03 7.40 -10.34
N ASP A 19 -2.05 7.08 -11.15
CA ASP A 19 -2.57 8.03 -12.16
C ASP A 19 -3.10 9.32 -11.50
N CYS A 20 -3.79 9.19 -10.36
CA CYS A 20 -4.27 10.32 -9.59
C CYS A 20 -3.12 11.22 -9.09
N LEU A 21 -2.01 10.62 -8.63
CA LEU A 21 -0.81 11.38 -8.21
C LEU A 21 -0.28 12.27 -9.31
N VAL A 22 -0.10 11.71 -10.52
CA VAL A 22 0.40 12.47 -11.68
C VAL A 22 -0.49 13.66 -11.97
N ARG A 23 -1.82 13.49 -11.87
CA ARG A 23 -2.79 14.57 -12.10
C ARG A 23 -2.77 15.62 -10.98
N LEU A 24 -2.62 15.20 -9.72
CA LEU A 24 -2.51 16.12 -8.58
C LEU A 24 -1.22 16.94 -8.63
N ASP A 25 -0.11 16.33 -9.03
CA ASP A 25 1.16 17.03 -9.22
C ASP A 25 1.07 18.04 -10.36
N ALA A 26 0.44 17.68 -11.48
CA ALA A 26 0.21 18.60 -12.60
C ALA A 26 -0.66 19.81 -12.20
N LEU A 27 -1.57 19.64 -11.23
CA LEU A 27 -2.41 20.70 -10.68
C LEU A 27 -1.73 21.50 -9.55
N GLY A 28 -0.51 21.12 -9.13
CA GLY A 28 0.19 21.75 -8.01
C GLY A 28 -0.40 21.42 -6.64
N CYS A 29 -1.25 20.40 -6.53
CA CYS A 29 -1.92 19.99 -5.30
C CYS A 29 -1.02 19.11 -4.41
N GLN A 30 0.12 19.64 -3.97
CA GLN A 30 1.17 18.85 -3.30
C GLN A 30 0.71 18.16 -2.00
N GLN A 31 -0.18 18.78 -1.20
CA GLN A 31 -0.70 18.11 0.01
C GLN A 31 -1.59 16.91 -0.34
N ALA A 32 -2.43 17.03 -1.38
CA ALA A 32 -3.28 15.94 -1.82
C ALA A 32 -2.43 14.79 -2.39
N ALA A 33 -1.41 15.13 -3.20
CA ALA A 33 -0.46 14.15 -3.74
C ALA A 33 0.22 13.36 -2.60
N ARG A 34 0.77 14.03 -1.58
CA ARG A 34 1.39 13.33 -0.44
C ARG A 34 0.44 12.39 0.31
N ARG A 35 -0.84 12.76 0.47
CA ARG A 35 -1.83 11.89 1.13
C ARG A 35 -2.15 10.65 0.29
N VAL A 36 -2.19 10.80 -1.03
CA VAL A 36 -2.41 9.68 -1.95
C VAL A 36 -1.18 8.77 -1.97
N ASP A 37 0.02 9.33 -1.98
CA ASP A 37 1.28 8.60 -1.94
C ASP A 37 1.39 7.72 -0.69
N HIS A 38 1.08 8.28 0.49
CA HIS A 38 1.02 7.52 1.73
C HIS A 38 -0.01 6.37 1.67
N ALA A 39 -1.19 6.61 1.08
CA ALA A 39 -2.20 5.58 0.94
C ALA A 39 -1.76 4.42 0.02
N ILE A 40 -0.98 4.72 -1.03
CA ILE A 40 -0.37 3.71 -1.91
C ILE A 40 0.65 2.88 -1.12
N GLU A 41 1.50 3.53 -0.32
CA GLU A 41 2.50 2.83 0.50
C GLU A 41 1.85 1.91 1.53
N ASP A 42 0.78 2.35 2.18
CA ASP A 42 -0.02 1.53 3.11
C ASP A 42 -0.63 0.31 2.42
N LEU A 43 -1.22 0.49 1.23
CA LEU A 43 -1.82 -0.60 0.47
C LEU A 43 -0.76 -1.61 0.00
N ARG A 44 0.42 -1.14 -0.41
CA ARG A 44 1.55 -2.00 -0.77
C ARG A 44 2.04 -2.79 0.44
N SER A 45 2.19 -2.13 1.58
CA SER A 45 2.63 -2.76 2.84
C SER A 45 1.62 -3.79 3.35
N ALA A 46 0.32 -3.50 3.26
CA ALA A 46 -0.73 -4.44 3.63
C ALA A 46 -0.87 -5.63 2.66
N SER A 47 -0.42 -5.46 1.41
CA SER A 47 -0.45 -6.49 0.37
C SER A 47 0.82 -7.33 0.30
N ALA A 48 1.93 -6.80 0.81
CA ALA A 48 3.16 -7.55 0.98
C ALA A 48 2.85 -8.75 1.88
N PRO A 49 3.32 -9.96 1.51
CA PRO A 49 3.16 -11.11 2.39
C PRO A 49 3.87 -10.77 3.70
N GLN A 50 3.10 -10.62 4.79
CA GLN A 50 3.65 -10.57 6.13
C GLN A 50 4.41 -11.89 6.32
N ARG A 51 5.73 -11.85 6.14
CA ARG A 51 6.59 -12.82 6.78
C ARG A 51 6.42 -12.53 8.25
N SER A 52 5.53 -13.28 8.88
CA SER A 52 5.36 -13.35 10.32
C SER A 52 6.69 -13.83 10.92
N GLY A 53 7.65 -12.93 11.03
CA GLY A 53 8.79 -13.05 11.92
C GLY A 53 8.23 -12.92 13.32
N GLN A 54 7.61 -14.00 13.80
CA GLN A 54 7.21 -14.16 15.19
C GLN A 54 8.45 -13.85 16.04
N PRO A 55 8.47 -12.79 16.87
CA PRO A 55 9.51 -12.65 17.86
C PRO A 55 9.28 -13.81 18.84
N LYS A 56 10.10 -14.86 18.72
CA LYS A 56 10.13 -15.97 19.65
C LYS A 56 10.59 -15.37 20.99
N GLN A 57 9.64 -15.02 21.87
CA GLN A 57 9.95 -14.49 23.19
C GLN A 57 10.93 -15.44 23.88
N PRO A 58 12.10 -14.97 24.36
CA PRO A 58 12.93 -15.78 25.24
C PRO A 58 12.19 -15.93 26.57
N ARG A 59 11.96 -17.17 27.00
CA ARG A 59 11.45 -17.47 28.34
C ARG A 59 12.50 -17.01 29.37
N PRO A 60 12.11 -16.30 30.45
CA PRO A 60 13.07 -15.92 31.49
C PRO A 60 13.57 -17.17 32.23
N ALA A 61 14.83 -17.11 32.65
CA ALA A 61 15.49 -18.11 33.50
C ALA A 61 15.03 -18.02 34.95
#